data_AF-A0A8I6RNI3-F1
#
_entry.id   AF-A0A8I6RNI3-F1
#
_cell.length_a   1.000
_cell.length_b   1.000
_cell.length_c   1.000
_cell.angle_alpha   90.00
_cell.angle_beta   90.00
_cell.angle_gamma   90.00
#
_symmetry.space_group_name_H-M   'P 1'
#
loop_
_entity.id
_entity.type
_entity.pdbx_description
1 polymer ?
#
loop_
_entity_poly.entity_id
_entity_poly.type
_entity_poly.pdbx_seq_one_letter_code
_entity_poly.pdbx_strand_id
1 'polypeptide(L)'
;MLKFAAGYELILLWMCIPYCISMPAINDQSVKGYLTERTCWWNEICKEEFQNQFKCKCPMWSFCRSEGRYYSAYCSMTNTGYIWTQPERTWTPPIQTRSLPITRTIDAT
;
A
#
# COMPACT_ATOMS: atom_id res chain seq x y z
N MET A 1 39.85 36.75 9.23
CA MET A 1 38.39 36.89 9.26
C MET A 1 37.78 35.94 8.24
N LEU A 2 36.87 35.06 8.70
CA LEU A 2 35.71 34.46 8.00
C LEU A 2 35.91 33.88 6.57
N LYS A 3 35.49 32.64 6.23
CA LYS A 3 34.19 32.03 6.54
C LYS A 3 34.21 30.50 6.57
N PHE A 4 33.60 29.97 7.64
CA PHE A 4 33.01 28.64 7.73
C PHE A 4 31.80 28.57 6.79
N ALA A 5 31.89 27.86 5.66
CA ALA A 5 30.77 27.71 4.73
C ALA A 5 30.62 26.29 4.15
N ALA A 6 31.28 25.28 4.73
CA ALA A 6 31.25 23.90 4.22
C ALA A 6 30.43 22.92 5.09
N GLY A 7 29.95 23.35 6.28
CA GLY A 7 29.27 22.45 7.21
C GLY A 7 27.75 22.32 7.00
N TYR A 8 27.08 23.39 6.57
CA TYR A 8 25.61 23.44 6.55
C TYR A 8 24.98 22.73 5.34
N GLU A 9 25.68 22.66 4.21
CA GLU A 9 25.26 21.92 3.01
C GLU A 9 25.22 20.39 3.27
N LEU A 10 26.19 19.86 4.02
CA LEU A 10 26.23 18.45 4.40
C LEU A 10 25.12 18.08 5.42
N ILE A 11 24.73 19.02 6.29
CA ILE A 11 23.65 18.83 7.27
C ILE A 11 22.29 18.77 6.56
N LEU A 12 22.04 19.64 5.58
CA LEU A 12 20.80 19.63 4.78
C LEU A 12 20.65 18.34 3.97
N LEU A 13 21.75 17.82 3.40
CA LEU A 13 21.77 16.54 2.70
C LEU A 13 21.45 15.34 3.62
N TRP A 14 21.90 15.36 4.88
CA TRP A 14 21.62 14.29 5.85
C TRP A 14 20.16 14.31 6.36
N MET A 15 19.53 15.48 6.43
CA MET A 15 18.12 15.62 6.84
C MET A 15 17.09 15.26 5.76
N CYS A 16 17.50 15.13 4.50
CA CYS A 16 16.60 14.80 3.38
C CYS A 16 16.39 13.29 3.20
N ILE A 17 17.33 12.46 3.69
CA ILE A 17 17.34 11.00 3.49
C ILE A 17 16.14 10.26 4.15
N PRO A 18 15.61 10.64 5.33
CA PRO A 18 14.54 9.87 5.97
C PRO A 18 13.12 10.18 5.45
N TYR A 19 12.90 11.15 4.56
CA TYR A 19 11.55 11.50 4.10
C TYR A 19 11.01 10.59 2.98
N CYS A 20 11.86 9.77 2.35
CA CYS A 20 11.45 8.84 1.29
C CYS A 20 11.27 7.40 1.78
N ILE A 21 10.93 7.19 3.06
CA ILE A 21 10.53 5.86 3.55
C ILE A 21 9.16 5.55 2.94
N SER A 22 9.16 4.96 1.75
CA SER A 22 7.97 4.41 1.12
C SER A 22 7.46 3.28 2.01
N MET A 23 6.29 3.48 2.64
CA MET A 23 5.62 2.39 3.34
C MET A 23 5.37 1.26 2.34
N PRO A 24 5.81 0.03 2.63
CA PRO A 24 5.61 -1.09 1.72
C PRO A 24 4.12 -1.34 1.55
N ALA A 25 3.72 -1.72 0.34
CA ALA A 25 2.36 -2.19 0.11
C ALA A 25 2.12 -3.51 0.84
N ILE A 26 1.00 -3.61 1.55
CA ILE A 26 0.54 -4.87 2.16
C ILE A 26 -0.51 -5.46 1.24
N ASN A 27 -0.28 -6.70 0.81
CA ASN A 27 -1.21 -7.40 -0.06
C ASN A 27 -2.28 -8.17 0.74
N ASP A 28 -3.56 -7.92 0.49
CA ASP A 28 -4.69 -8.66 1.07
C ASP A 28 -5.46 -9.43 0.00
N GLN A 29 -5.66 -10.72 0.25
CA GLN A 29 -6.34 -11.69 -0.64
C GLN A 29 -7.66 -12.21 -0.07
N SER A 30 -8.21 -11.57 0.98
CA SER A 30 -9.43 -12.02 1.66
C SER A 30 -10.70 -11.78 0.85
N VAL A 31 -10.64 -10.95 -0.19
CA VAL A 31 -11.75 -10.65 -1.10
C VAL A 31 -11.55 -11.43 -2.40
N LYS A 32 -12.55 -12.22 -2.83
CA LYS A 32 -12.41 -13.15 -3.96
C LYS A 32 -13.45 -12.99 -5.07
N GLY A 33 -14.19 -11.89 -5.12
CA GLY A 33 -15.23 -11.71 -6.13
C GLY A 33 -15.65 -10.26 -6.32
N TYR A 34 -16.51 -10.04 -7.32
CA TYR A 34 -17.08 -8.74 -7.66
C TYR A 34 -18.60 -8.77 -7.48
N LEU A 35 -19.15 -7.73 -6.86
CA LEU A 35 -20.57 -7.44 -6.80
C LEU A 35 -21.08 -7.04 -8.18
N THR A 36 -20.33 -6.19 -8.89
CA THR A 36 -20.63 -5.81 -10.28
C THR A 36 -19.36 -5.84 -11.13
N GLU A 37 -19.45 -6.49 -12.30
CA GLU A 37 -18.31 -6.65 -13.23
C GLU A 37 -18.07 -5.43 -14.13
N ARG A 38 -18.15 -4.22 -13.56
CA ARG A 38 -17.87 -2.98 -14.28
C ARG A 38 -16.55 -2.37 -13.85
N THR A 39 -15.95 -1.55 -14.71
CA THR A 39 -14.81 -0.72 -14.30
C THR A 39 -15.26 0.37 -13.33
N CYS A 40 -14.46 0.62 -12.29
CA CYS A 40 -14.72 1.71 -11.33
C CYS A 40 -14.57 3.07 -12.00
N TRP A 41 -15.43 4.03 -11.65
CA TRP A 41 -15.25 5.43 -12.00
C TRP A 41 -14.17 6.10 -11.14
N TRP A 42 -13.85 7.36 -11.46
CA TRP A 42 -12.90 8.14 -10.66
C TRP A 42 -13.40 8.33 -9.23
N ASN A 43 -12.53 8.07 -8.25
CA ASN A 43 -12.84 8.11 -6.81
C ASN A 43 -14.01 7.20 -6.37
N GLU A 44 -14.38 6.23 -7.19
CA GLU A 44 -15.35 5.23 -6.76
C GLU A 44 -14.71 4.24 -5.78
N ILE A 45 -15.47 3.84 -4.77
CA ILE A 45 -15.05 2.82 -3.80
C ILE A 45 -14.97 1.47 -4.52
N CYS A 46 -13.77 0.93 -4.69
CA CYS A 46 -13.56 -0.42 -5.24
C CYS A 46 -13.89 -1.52 -4.23
N LYS A 47 -13.70 -1.26 -2.93
CA LYS A 47 -14.04 -2.19 -1.83
C LYS A 47 -14.45 -1.41 -0.57
N GLU A 48 -15.60 -1.75 -0.01
CA GLU A 48 -16.10 -1.15 1.24
C GLU A 48 -15.50 -1.83 2.47
N GLU A 49 -15.51 -1.13 3.61
CA GLU A 49 -15.16 -1.72 4.89
C GLU A 49 -16.00 -2.99 5.18
N PHE A 50 -15.37 -4.01 5.76
CA PHE A 50 -15.98 -5.29 6.13
C PHE A 50 -16.64 -6.13 5.02
N GLN A 51 -16.69 -5.65 3.78
CA GLN A 51 -17.20 -6.42 2.64
C GLN A 51 -16.14 -7.40 2.13
N ASN A 52 -16.60 -8.60 1.78
CA ASN A 52 -15.79 -9.67 1.20
C ASN A 52 -15.85 -9.72 -0.34
N GLN A 53 -16.43 -8.68 -0.96
CA GLN A 53 -16.58 -8.53 -2.40
C GLN A 53 -16.14 -7.12 -2.84
N PHE A 54 -15.54 -7.04 -4.02
CA PHE A 54 -15.25 -5.78 -4.71
C PHE A 54 -16.51 -5.22 -5.33
N LYS A 55 -16.73 -3.91 -5.30
CA LYS A 55 -17.89 -3.30 -6.00
C LYS A 55 -17.69 -3.29 -7.51
N CYS A 56 -16.45 -3.02 -7.95
CA CYS A 56 -16.08 -2.83 -9.34
C CYS A 56 -14.61 -3.20 -9.57
N LYS A 57 -14.21 -3.35 -10.83
CA LYS A 57 -12.85 -3.66 -11.29
C LYS A 57 -12.04 -2.36 -11.43
N CYS A 58 -10.88 -2.25 -10.77
CA CYS A 58 -9.98 -1.13 -11.04
C CYS A 58 -9.29 -1.28 -12.41
N PRO A 59 -9.07 -0.18 -13.16
CA PRO A 59 -8.43 -0.20 -14.47
C PRO A 59 -6.97 -0.66 -14.40
N MET A 60 -6.40 -1.14 -15.51
CA MET A 60 -5.10 -1.85 -15.53
C MET A 60 -3.92 -1.09 -14.92
N TRP A 61 -3.96 0.24 -14.98
CA TRP A 61 -2.94 1.13 -14.45
C TRP A 61 -3.14 1.54 -12.98
N SER A 62 -4.19 1.03 -12.31
CA SER A 62 -4.53 1.32 -10.91
C SER A 62 -4.66 0.08 -10.04
N PHE A 63 -4.45 0.28 -8.74
CA PHE A 63 -4.58 -0.67 -7.65
C PHE A 63 -5.80 -0.30 -6.79
N CYS A 64 -6.49 -1.30 -6.23
CA CYS A 64 -7.52 -1.06 -5.23
C CYS A 64 -6.83 -0.85 -3.87
N ARG A 65 -6.71 0.41 -3.45
CA ARG A 65 -5.85 0.84 -2.35
C ARG A 65 -6.66 1.45 -1.21
N SER A 66 -6.33 1.09 0.03
CA SER A 66 -6.77 1.79 1.24
C SER A 66 -5.60 2.17 2.15
N GLU A 67 -5.83 3.09 3.08
CA GLU A 67 -4.86 3.47 4.12
C GLU A 67 -4.67 2.35 5.17
N GLY A 68 -5.65 1.46 5.30
CA GLY A 68 -5.59 0.29 6.17
C GLY A 68 -6.72 -0.71 5.91
N ARG A 69 -6.72 -1.82 6.66
CA ARG A 69 -7.68 -2.93 6.49
C ARG A 69 -9.13 -2.56 6.79
N TYR A 70 -9.34 -1.62 7.71
CA TYR A 70 -10.65 -1.16 8.18
C TYR A 70 -11.15 0.10 7.46
N TYR A 71 -10.61 0.40 6.29
CA TYR A 71 -11.00 1.55 5.48
C TYR A 71 -11.54 1.09 4.13
N SER A 72 -12.43 1.91 3.56
CA SER A 72 -12.82 1.78 2.16
C SER A 72 -11.61 1.99 1.25
N ALA A 73 -11.53 1.19 0.20
CA ALA A 73 -10.48 1.24 -0.79
C ALA A 73 -10.97 1.90 -2.08
N TYR A 74 -10.07 2.59 -2.75
CA TYR A 74 -10.31 3.33 -3.99
C TYR A 74 -9.27 2.94 -5.05
N CYS A 75 -9.61 3.11 -6.32
CA CYS A 75 -8.64 2.90 -7.39
C CYS A 75 -7.58 4.02 -7.39
N SER A 76 -6.31 3.65 -7.20
CA SER A 76 -5.18 4.58 -7.13
C SER A 76 -3.98 4.00 -7.88
N MET A 77 -3.19 4.87 -8.53
CA MET A 77 -1.94 4.47 -9.18
C MET A 77 -0.79 4.22 -8.19
N THR A 78 -0.99 4.51 -6.91
CA THR A 78 0.06 4.39 -5.90
C THR A 78 0.17 2.96 -5.38
N ASN A 79 1.40 2.44 -5.36
CA ASN A 79 1.72 1.12 -4.85
C ASN A 79 2.13 1.13 -3.37
N THR A 80 1.49 1.96 -2.53
CA THR A 80 1.77 2.08 -1.10
C THR A 80 0.50 1.90 -0.29
N GLY A 81 0.62 1.47 0.97
CA GLY A 81 -0.53 1.20 1.85
C GLY A 81 -1.12 -0.20 1.64
N TYR A 82 -2.41 -0.36 1.91
CA TYR A 82 -3.07 -1.65 1.81
C TYR A 82 -3.61 -1.86 0.41
N ILE A 83 -3.15 -2.89 -0.29
CA ILE A 83 -3.55 -3.21 -1.66
C ILE A 83 -4.35 -4.50 -1.65
N TRP A 84 -5.56 -4.42 -2.18
CA TRP A 84 -6.44 -5.57 -2.31
C TRP A 84 -6.14 -6.30 -3.64
N THR A 85 -5.81 -7.58 -3.56
CA THR A 85 -5.62 -8.43 -4.75
C THR A 85 -6.96 -8.70 -5.40
N GLN A 86 -7.07 -8.34 -6.67
CA GLN A 86 -8.23 -8.59 -7.51
C GLN A 86 -8.08 -9.95 -8.23
N PRO A 87 -9.13 -10.78 -8.35
CA PRO A 87 -9.05 -12.17 -8.87
C PRO A 87 -8.41 -12.33 -10.26
N GLU A 88 -8.53 -11.32 -11.13
CA GLU A 88 -7.97 -11.33 -12.49
C GLU A 88 -6.53 -10.79 -12.56
N ARG A 89 -5.94 -10.43 -11.41
CA ARG A 89 -4.63 -9.76 -11.33
C ARG A 89 -3.61 -10.65 -10.64
N THR A 90 -2.63 -11.15 -11.39
CA THR A 90 -1.40 -11.69 -10.81
C THR A 90 -0.40 -10.56 -10.67
N TRP A 91 -0.30 -9.97 -9.48
CA TRP A 91 0.72 -8.96 -9.19
C TRP A 91 2.10 -9.63 -9.13
N THR A 92 2.99 -9.32 -10.07
CA THR A 92 4.42 -9.66 -9.96
C THR A 92 5.08 -8.65 -8.99
N PRO A 93 5.64 -9.07 -7.84
CA PRO A 93 6.00 -8.13 -6.77
C PRO A 93 7.34 -7.42 -7.02
N PRO A 94 7.52 -6.23 -6.42
CA PRO A 94 8.01 -6.17 -5.04
C PRO A 94 6.93 -5.66 -4.07
N ILE A 95 5.72 -6.22 -4.12
CA ILE A 95 4.79 -6.14 -3.01
C ILE A 95 5.26 -7.19 -1.99
N GLN A 96 5.88 -6.74 -0.89
CA GLN A 96 6.28 -7.65 0.18
C GLN A 96 5.00 -8.19 0.83
N THR A 97 4.63 -9.40 0.48
CA THR A 97 3.68 -10.23 1.22
C THR A 97 4.28 -10.48 2.59
N ARG A 98 4.15 -9.52 3.52
CA ARG A 98 4.46 -9.76 4.92
C ARG A 98 3.37 -10.68 5.47
N SER A 99 3.46 -11.97 5.14
CA SER A 99 3.43 -12.95 6.22
C SER A 99 4.59 -12.58 7.14
N LEU A 100 4.34 -11.64 8.07
CA LEU A 100 5.08 -11.71 9.31
C LEU A 100 4.71 -13.08 9.87
N PRO A 101 5.65 -14.04 10.01
CA PRO A 101 5.44 -15.04 11.03
C PRO A 101 5.27 -14.22 12.31
N ILE A 102 4.09 -14.30 12.91
CA ILE A 102 3.97 -14.06 14.34
C ILE A 102 4.69 -15.25 14.98
N THR A 103 6.02 -15.29 14.89
CA THR A 103 6.79 -15.91 15.95
C THR A 103 6.68 -14.90 17.07
N ARG A 104 5.58 -15.03 17.84
CA ARG A 104 5.63 -14.72 19.25
C ARG A 104 6.88 -15.43 19.77
N THR A 105 7.96 -14.70 19.96
CA THR A 105 8.85 -14.96 21.08
C THR A 105 8.00 -14.69 22.33
N ILE A 106 7.22 -15.70 22.72
CA ILE A 106 6.78 -15.87 24.10
C ILE A 106 7.51 -17.10 24.62
N ASP A 107 7.92 -16.95 25.87
CA ASP A 107 8.90 -17.69 26.63
C ASP A 107 8.68 -19.21 26.81
N ALA A 108 9.69 -19.82 27.44
CA ALA A 108 9.78 -21.16 28.03
C ALA A 108 10.15 -22.27 27.02
N THR A 109 11.26 -22.98 27.15
CA THR A 109 11.97 -23.50 28.34
C THR A 109 13.44 -23.73 28.02
#